data_AF-A0A9D9Q2W8-F1
#
_entry.id   AF-A0A9D9Q2W8-F1
#
_cell.length_a   1.000
_cell.length_b   1.000
_cell.length_c   1.000
_cell.angle_alpha   90.00
_cell.angle_beta   90.00
_cell.angle_gamma   90.00
#
_symmetry.space_group_name_H-M   'P 1'
#
loop_
_entity.id
_entity.type
_entity.pdbx_description
1 polymer ?
#
loop_
_entity_poly.entity_id
_entity_poly.type
_entity_poly.pdbx_seq_one_letter_code
_entity_poly.pdbx_strand_id
1 'polypeptide(L)'
;MADNYLEKRYEEVFGNGAKKGNHRPTPSLDYLLANNRSQRGYVKSRIVTREELEKIVGVNCYIPSARNQQALRFRLVTHDTGANVVLRNIRLGGALPQLHLPFEGTEPEAFIIVCTTQPESKFIDMDAGISMQSMLLKAVSMGLNGIIICAFNKKEITEAFALPYEPIAVVAIGKGAERIQLVPINEGESQTYYRKDGTHFVPKIKKEDLIIP
;
A
#
# COMPACT_ATOMS: atom_id res chain seq x y z
N MET A 1 1.67 39.43 7.51
CA MET A 1 1.50 38.29 8.45
C MET A 1 0.32 37.49 7.93
N ALA A 2 0.59 36.34 7.30
CA ALA A 2 -0.48 35.46 6.85
C ALA A 2 -1.05 34.76 8.09
N ASP A 3 -2.33 35.00 8.35
CA ASP A 3 -3.02 34.56 9.55
C ASP A 3 -3.19 33.02 9.54
N ASN A 4 -2.94 32.37 10.68
CA ASN A 4 -3.00 30.91 10.89
C ASN A 4 -4.44 30.35 10.83
N TYR A 5 -5.29 30.92 9.97
CA TYR A 5 -6.70 30.57 9.82
C TYR A 5 -6.90 29.11 9.42
N LEU A 6 -6.04 28.60 8.52
CA LEU A 6 -6.11 27.20 8.08
C LEU A 6 -5.66 26.22 9.16
N GLU A 7 -4.61 26.56 9.92
CA GLU A 7 -4.15 25.74 11.05
C GLU A 7 -5.21 25.68 12.16
N LYS A 8 -5.80 26.83 12.52
CA LYS A 8 -6.88 26.90 13.53
C LYS A 8 -8.10 26.09 13.12
N ARG A 9 -8.54 26.17 11.86
CA ARG A 9 -9.66 25.37 11.36
C ARG A 9 -9.35 23.88 11.30
N TYR A 10 -8.11 23.52 11.01
CA TYR A 10 -7.70 22.10 10.99
C TYR A 10 -7.71 21.52 12.42
N GLU A 11 -7.22 22.27 13.40
CA GLU A 11 -7.26 21.88 14.81
C GLU A 11 -8.70 21.83 15.37
N GLU A 12 -9.57 22.79 15.02
CA GLU A 12 -10.98 22.78 15.43
C GLU A 12 -11.75 21.56 14.92
N VAL A 13 -11.40 21.05 13.74
CA VAL A 13 -12.11 19.93 13.11
C VAL A 13 -11.51 18.56 13.49
N PHE A 14 -10.20 18.48 13.74
CA PHE A 14 -9.49 17.20 13.90
C PHE A 14 -8.68 17.06 15.20
N GLY A 15 -8.62 18.11 16.03
CA GLY A 15 -7.80 18.16 17.23
C GLY A 15 -8.46 17.55 18.46
N ASN A 16 -8.43 16.22 18.61
CA ASN A 16 -8.73 15.58 19.89
C ASN A 16 -7.46 15.52 20.78
N GLY A 17 -7.62 15.96 22.03
CA GLY A 17 -6.56 16.22 23.00
C GLY A 17 -5.58 15.06 23.26
N ALA A 18 -4.30 15.32 23.07
CA ALA A 18 -3.23 14.37 23.32
C ALA A 18 -2.76 14.42 24.79
N LYS A 19 -2.95 13.31 25.52
CA LYS A 19 -2.23 13.04 26.77
C LYS A 19 -0.74 12.85 26.48
N LYS A 20 0.14 13.41 27.33
CA LYS A 20 1.61 13.26 27.27
C LYS A 20 2.01 11.78 27.43
N GLY A 21 2.14 11.07 26.32
CA GLY A 21 2.78 9.75 26.24
C GLY A 21 4.22 9.88 25.72
N ASN A 22 5.06 8.90 26.03
CA ASN A 22 6.43 8.75 25.50
C ASN A 22 6.46 9.08 24.00
N HIS A 23 7.04 10.24 23.66
CA HIS A 23 7.03 10.75 22.30
C HIS A 23 8.07 9.97 21.48
N ARG A 24 7.65 8.87 20.86
CA ARG A 24 8.43 8.32 19.74
C ARG A 24 8.42 9.39 18.66
N PRO A 25 9.59 9.81 18.14
CA PRO A 25 9.64 10.82 17.10
C PRO A 25 8.81 10.37 15.91
N THR A 26 7.99 11.28 15.38
CA THR A 26 7.23 11.05 14.15
C THR A 26 8.21 10.68 13.04
N PRO A 27 7.99 9.57 12.31
CA PRO A 27 8.89 9.17 11.23
C PRO A 27 8.94 10.25 10.14
N SER A 28 10.13 10.55 9.63
CA SER A 28 10.28 11.46 8.50
C SER A 28 9.67 10.87 7.23
N LEU A 29 9.31 11.74 6.27
CA LEU A 29 8.85 11.28 4.96
C LEU A 29 9.88 10.37 4.28
N ASP A 30 11.16 10.72 4.34
CA ASP A 30 12.24 9.91 3.78
C ASP A 30 12.30 8.52 4.42
N TYR A 31 12.09 8.42 5.73
CA TYR A 31 12.00 7.14 6.41
C TYR A 31 10.80 6.32 5.89
N LEU A 32 9.62 6.93 5.78
CA LEU A 32 8.43 6.23 5.27
C LEU A 32 8.64 5.77 3.82
N LEU A 33 9.19 6.62 2.95
CA LEU A 33 9.47 6.31 1.55
C LEU A 33 10.54 5.23 1.39
N ALA A 34 11.60 5.25 2.20
CA ALA A 34 12.65 4.23 2.16
C ALA A 34 12.13 2.86 2.61
N ASN A 35 11.28 2.84 3.65
CA ASN A 35 10.76 1.60 4.25
C ASN A 35 9.47 1.07 3.59
N ASN A 36 8.77 1.89 2.80
CA ASN A 36 7.63 1.44 1.99
C ASN A 36 8.11 0.62 0.79
N ARG A 37 8.52 -0.62 1.04
CA ARG A 37 8.92 -1.61 0.03
C ARG A 37 7.83 -2.67 -0.11
N SER A 38 7.67 -3.19 -1.32
CA SER A 38 6.72 -4.23 -1.66
C SER A 38 7.08 -5.55 -0.97
N GLN A 39 6.47 -5.77 0.21
CA GLN A 39 6.61 -6.99 1.00
C GLN A 39 5.69 -8.07 0.43
N ARG A 40 6.20 -9.28 0.25
CA ARG A 40 5.44 -10.44 -0.24
C ARG A 40 5.24 -11.50 0.83
N GLY A 41 5.97 -11.41 1.95
CA GLY A 41 5.84 -12.29 3.11
C GLY A 41 5.63 -11.50 4.39
N TYR A 42 4.89 -12.06 5.34
CA TYR A 42 4.41 -11.39 6.54
C TYR A 42 4.53 -12.26 7.79
N VAL A 43 4.68 -11.61 8.94
CA VAL A 43 4.76 -12.26 10.25
C VAL A 43 3.35 -12.60 10.75
N LYS A 44 3.02 -13.89 10.80
CA LYS A 44 1.69 -14.41 11.19
C LYS A 44 1.24 -14.04 12.60
N SER A 45 2.16 -13.97 13.56
CA SER A 45 1.82 -13.59 14.94
C SER A 45 1.38 -12.13 15.09
N ARG A 46 1.60 -11.29 14.07
CA ARG A 46 1.14 -9.89 14.05
C ARG A 46 -0.12 -9.76 13.20
N ILE A 47 -1.26 -10.06 13.81
CA ILE A 47 -2.58 -9.91 13.21
C ILE A 47 -2.87 -8.44 12.92
N VAL A 48 -3.29 -8.14 11.68
CA VAL A 48 -3.77 -6.81 11.29
C VAL A 48 -5.26 -6.74 11.54
N THR A 49 -5.71 -5.75 12.32
CA THR A 49 -7.13 -5.60 12.65
C THR A 49 -7.89 -4.84 11.57
N ARG A 50 -9.22 -5.01 11.56
CA ARG A 50 -10.10 -4.20 10.70
C ARG A 50 -9.94 -2.70 10.96
N GLU A 51 -9.84 -2.30 12.23
CA GLU A 51 -9.63 -0.89 12.63
C GLU A 51 -8.32 -0.33 12.04
N GLU A 52 -7.26 -1.13 11.97
CA GLU A 52 -6.01 -0.72 11.32
C GLU A 52 -6.19 -0.51 9.81
N LEU A 53 -6.94 -1.39 9.14
CA LEU A 53 -7.29 -1.21 7.73
C LEU A 53 -8.15 0.04 7.50
N GLU A 54 -9.10 0.34 8.39
CA GLU A 54 -9.92 1.56 8.36
C GLU A 54 -9.06 2.82 8.52
N LYS A 55 -8.11 2.82 9.46
CA LYS A 55 -7.13 3.90 9.62
C LYS A 55 -6.24 4.10 8.38
N ILE A 56 -5.88 3.01 7.70
CA ILE A 56 -5.12 3.05 6.45
C ILE A 56 -5.98 3.65 5.33
N VAL A 57 -7.21 3.18 5.13
CA VAL A 57 -8.13 3.73 4.13
C VAL A 57 -8.49 5.19 4.40
N GLY A 58 -8.52 5.62 5.66
CA GLY A 58 -8.81 6.99 6.07
C GLY A 58 -7.90 8.06 5.44
N VAL A 59 -6.72 7.71 4.92
CA VAL A 59 -5.89 8.65 4.15
C VAL A 59 -6.63 9.24 2.95
N ASN A 60 -7.59 8.51 2.38
CA ASN A 60 -8.35 8.94 1.21
C ASN A 60 -9.20 10.19 1.47
N CYS A 61 -9.43 10.56 2.73
CA CYS A 61 -10.10 11.80 3.11
C CYS A 61 -9.20 13.05 2.98
N TYR A 62 -7.90 12.88 2.75
CA TYR A 62 -6.91 13.98 2.75
C TYR A 62 -6.15 14.14 1.43
N ILE A 63 -6.22 13.16 0.55
CA ILE A 63 -5.45 13.14 -0.70
C ILE A 63 -6.23 13.82 -1.85
N PRO A 64 -5.53 14.34 -2.87
CA PRO A 64 -6.19 14.86 -4.06
C PRO A 64 -6.88 13.74 -4.85
N SER A 65 -7.92 14.14 -5.59
CA SER A 65 -8.60 13.33 -6.60
C SER A 65 -8.88 14.19 -7.82
N ALA A 66 -8.73 13.62 -9.01
CA ALA A 66 -9.00 14.31 -10.26
C ALA A 66 -10.42 14.89 -10.28
N ARG A 67 -10.53 16.21 -10.49
CA ARG A 67 -11.81 16.95 -10.42
C ARG A 67 -12.57 16.72 -9.10
N ASN A 68 -11.86 16.34 -8.04
CA ASN A 68 -12.39 15.96 -6.73
C ASN A 68 -13.48 14.86 -6.77
N GLN A 69 -13.40 13.93 -7.74
CA GLN A 69 -14.45 12.93 -7.96
C GLN A 69 -14.57 11.91 -6.83
N GLN A 70 -13.48 11.60 -6.14
CA GLN A 70 -13.46 10.64 -5.02
C GLN A 70 -14.11 9.30 -5.41
N ALA A 71 -13.72 8.80 -6.58
CA ALA A 71 -14.37 7.67 -7.25
C ALA A 71 -13.94 6.29 -6.71
N LEU A 72 -13.03 6.23 -5.74
CA LEU A 72 -12.54 4.96 -5.20
C LEU A 72 -13.40 4.44 -4.04
N ARG A 73 -13.57 3.13 -3.96
CA ARG A 73 -14.23 2.41 -2.84
C ARG A 73 -13.33 1.27 -2.38
N PHE A 74 -13.46 0.89 -1.12
CA PHE A 74 -12.52 -0.04 -0.49
C PHE A 74 -13.27 -1.15 0.23
N ARG A 75 -13.00 -2.40 -0.14
CA ARG A 75 -13.46 -3.57 0.61
C ARG A 75 -12.31 -4.07 1.49
N LEU A 76 -12.53 -4.01 2.81
CA LEU A 76 -11.58 -4.48 3.81
C LEU A 76 -11.76 -5.97 4.02
N VAL A 77 -10.67 -6.72 3.93
CA VAL A 77 -10.64 -8.16 4.12
C VAL A 77 -9.56 -8.49 5.14
N THR A 78 -9.96 -9.11 6.23
CA THR A 78 -9.11 -9.71 7.27
C THR A 78 -9.15 -11.23 7.18
N HIS A 79 -8.33 -11.91 7.99
CA HIS A 79 -8.25 -13.37 8.10
C HIS A 79 -9.64 -14.02 8.11
N ASP A 80 -10.50 -13.57 9.02
CA ASP A 80 -11.82 -14.16 9.29
C ASP A 80 -12.90 -13.79 8.25
N THR A 81 -12.58 -12.90 7.31
CA THR A 81 -13.56 -12.35 6.35
C THR A 81 -13.28 -12.72 4.90
N GLY A 82 -12.29 -13.59 4.64
CA GLY A 82 -12.00 -14.12 3.31
C GLY A 82 -10.59 -13.86 2.78
N ALA A 83 -9.60 -13.63 3.65
CA ALA A 83 -8.21 -13.43 3.23
C ALA A 83 -7.68 -14.58 2.35
N ASN A 84 -8.02 -15.83 2.69
CA ASN A 84 -7.70 -17.01 1.90
C ASN A 84 -8.27 -16.95 0.47
N VAL A 85 -9.45 -16.35 0.29
CA VAL A 85 -10.09 -16.17 -1.01
C VAL A 85 -9.33 -15.16 -1.86
N VAL A 86 -8.85 -14.08 -1.26
CA VAL A 86 -8.01 -13.10 -1.96
C VAL A 86 -6.68 -13.74 -2.33
N LEU A 87 -6.04 -14.44 -1.39
CA LEU A 87 -4.72 -15.06 -1.54
C LEU A 87 -4.65 -16.00 -2.76
N ARG A 88 -5.64 -16.90 -2.92
CA ARG A 88 -5.67 -17.84 -4.06
C ARG A 88 -5.91 -17.16 -5.43
N ASN A 89 -6.37 -15.91 -5.43
CA ASN A 89 -6.73 -15.17 -6.63
C ASN A 89 -5.72 -14.09 -7.02
N ILE A 90 -4.66 -13.87 -6.23
CA ILE A 90 -3.57 -12.95 -6.54
C ILE A 90 -2.35 -13.68 -7.12
N ARG A 91 -1.48 -12.96 -7.82
CA ARG A 91 -0.17 -13.44 -8.28
C ARG A 91 0.93 -12.52 -7.77
N LEU A 92 1.98 -13.10 -7.20
CA LEU A 92 3.13 -12.37 -6.68
C LEU A 92 4.42 -12.83 -7.36
N GLY A 93 5.36 -11.89 -7.52
CA GLY A 93 6.73 -12.23 -7.95
C GLY A 93 6.87 -12.58 -9.43
N GLY A 94 6.21 -11.86 -10.34
CA GLY A 94 6.27 -12.15 -11.78
C GLY A 94 7.67 -12.24 -12.40
N ALA A 95 8.69 -11.59 -11.81
CA ALA A 95 10.09 -11.73 -12.25
C ALA A 95 10.91 -12.79 -11.49
N LEU A 96 10.27 -13.56 -10.61
CA LEU A 96 10.83 -14.68 -9.87
C LEU A 96 9.97 -15.93 -10.10
N PRO A 97 9.73 -16.36 -11.36
CA PRO A 97 8.82 -17.48 -11.67
C PRO A 97 9.26 -18.82 -11.07
N GLN A 98 10.53 -18.96 -10.72
CA GLN A 98 11.08 -20.12 -10.04
C GLN A 98 10.71 -20.20 -8.55
N LEU A 99 10.14 -19.14 -7.98
CA LEU A 99 9.73 -19.08 -6.58
C LEU A 99 8.21 -19.12 -6.45
N HIS A 100 7.74 -19.89 -5.47
CA HIS A 100 6.34 -19.84 -5.02
C HIS A 100 6.23 -18.75 -3.95
N LEU A 101 5.71 -17.58 -4.33
CA LEU A 101 5.46 -16.46 -3.44
C LEU A 101 3.95 -16.25 -3.23
N PRO A 102 3.49 -15.94 -2.00
CA PRO A 102 4.28 -15.83 -0.76
C PRO A 102 4.88 -17.18 -0.32
N PHE A 103 5.93 -17.16 0.49
CA PHE A 103 6.44 -18.40 1.07
C PHE A 103 5.46 -18.97 2.10
N GLU A 104 5.45 -20.29 2.24
CA GLU A 104 4.60 -20.99 3.21
C GLU A 104 4.80 -20.42 4.62
N GLY A 105 3.69 -20.16 5.31
CA GLY A 105 3.67 -19.57 6.64
C GLY A 105 3.96 -18.07 6.68
N THR A 106 4.07 -17.41 5.53
CA THR A 106 4.28 -15.95 5.42
C THR A 106 3.18 -15.24 4.62
N GLU A 107 2.07 -15.93 4.35
CA GLU A 107 1.03 -15.41 3.49
C GLU A 107 0.32 -14.20 4.12
N PRO A 108 -0.04 -13.16 3.34
CA PRO A 108 -0.84 -12.06 3.84
C PRO A 108 -2.22 -12.52 4.30
N GLU A 109 -2.67 -11.95 5.42
CA GLU A 109 -3.98 -12.24 6.01
C GLU A 109 -4.88 -11.00 6.08
N ALA A 110 -4.40 -9.86 5.59
CA ALA A 110 -5.18 -8.64 5.50
C ALA A 110 -4.98 -7.98 4.13
N PHE A 111 -6.09 -7.56 3.55
CA PHE A 111 -6.15 -6.98 2.22
C PHE A 111 -7.14 -5.81 2.19
N ILE A 112 -6.86 -4.87 1.30
CA ILE A 112 -7.78 -3.81 0.89
C ILE A 112 -8.00 -4.01 -0.61
N ILE A 113 -9.21 -4.44 -1.00
CA ILE A 113 -9.59 -4.48 -2.42
C ILE A 113 -10.03 -3.06 -2.79
N VAL A 114 -9.36 -2.49 -3.77
CA VAL A 114 -9.63 -1.14 -4.29
C VAL A 114 -10.54 -1.27 -5.49
N CYS A 115 -11.68 -0.60 -5.42
CA CYS A 115 -12.70 -0.55 -6.46
C CYS A 115 -12.90 0.87 -6.99
N THR A 116 -13.49 1.00 -8.16
CA THR A 116 -13.89 2.29 -8.75
C THR A 116 -15.39 2.35 -8.99
N THR A 117 -16.01 3.50 -8.70
CA THR A 117 -17.42 3.79 -9.03
C THR A 117 -17.59 4.37 -10.44
N GLN A 118 -16.48 4.59 -11.15
CA GLN A 118 -16.43 5.18 -12.49
C GLN A 118 -15.67 4.24 -13.45
N PRO A 119 -15.93 4.31 -14.76
CA PRO A 119 -15.13 3.59 -15.75
C PRO A 119 -13.62 3.88 -15.63
N GLU A 120 -12.81 2.88 -15.97
CA GLU A 120 -11.35 3.03 -16.02
C GLU A 120 -10.96 4.22 -16.92
N SER A 121 -10.03 5.03 -16.44
CA SER A 121 -9.49 6.18 -17.17
C SER A 121 -8.17 6.61 -16.55
N LYS A 122 -7.38 7.40 -17.28
CA LYS A 122 -6.13 7.99 -16.74
C LYS A 122 -6.32 8.71 -15.39
N PHE A 123 -7.49 9.29 -15.15
CA PHE A 123 -7.80 9.98 -13.90
C PHE A 123 -7.99 8.99 -12.76
N ILE A 124 -8.68 7.88 -13.01
CA ILE A 124 -8.84 6.81 -12.03
C ILE A 124 -7.49 6.14 -11.72
N ASP A 125 -6.66 5.91 -12.73
CA ASP A 125 -5.33 5.31 -12.53
C ASP A 125 -4.42 6.21 -11.68
N MET A 126 -4.43 7.53 -11.94
CA MET A 126 -3.70 8.50 -11.14
C MET A 126 -4.21 8.54 -9.69
N ASP A 127 -5.53 8.65 -9.50
CA ASP A 127 -6.15 8.67 -8.17
C ASP A 127 -5.85 7.36 -7.40
N ALA A 128 -5.91 6.21 -8.07
CA ALA A 128 -5.58 4.91 -7.49
C ALA A 128 -4.11 4.83 -7.06
N GLY A 129 -3.18 5.33 -7.89
CA GLY A 129 -1.76 5.41 -7.55
C GLY A 129 -1.50 6.26 -6.31
N ILE A 130 -2.08 7.46 -6.24
CA ILE A 130 -1.98 8.38 -5.10
C ILE A 130 -2.56 7.74 -3.84
N SER A 131 -3.75 7.14 -3.96
CA SER A 131 -4.45 6.45 -2.87
C SER A 131 -3.61 5.32 -2.30
N MET A 132 -3.20 4.36 -3.12
CA MET A 132 -2.50 3.18 -2.67
C MET A 132 -1.11 3.50 -2.11
N GLN A 133 -0.39 4.44 -2.71
CA GLN A 133 0.88 4.91 -2.16
C GLN A 133 0.70 5.55 -0.77
N SER A 134 -0.32 6.40 -0.61
CA SER A 134 -0.61 7.05 0.67
C SER A 134 -1.04 6.03 1.73
N MET A 135 -1.86 5.05 1.36
CA MET A 135 -2.26 3.95 2.23
C MET A 135 -1.05 3.14 2.71
N LEU A 136 -0.11 2.82 1.82
CA LEU A 136 1.11 2.10 2.20
C LEU A 136 2.04 2.92 3.10
N LEU A 137 2.18 4.24 2.87
CA LEU A 137 2.93 5.11 3.77
C LEU A 137 2.30 5.17 5.16
N LYS A 138 0.96 5.21 5.23
CA LYS A 138 0.23 5.11 6.50
C LYS A 138 0.48 3.77 7.19
N ALA A 139 0.46 2.66 6.45
CA ALA A 139 0.79 1.34 7.00
C ALA A 139 2.22 1.32 7.59
N VAL A 140 3.21 1.88 6.90
CA VAL A 140 4.59 1.99 7.40
C VAL A 140 4.67 2.82 8.68
N SER A 141 3.93 3.93 8.77
CA SER A 141 3.86 4.74 10.00
C SER A 141 3.31 3.96 11.20
N MET A 142 2.51 2.93 10.95
CA MET A 142 1.91 2.03 11.96
C MET A 142 2.79 0.80 12.24
N GLY A 143 3.98 0.71 11.64
CA GLY A 143 4.88 -0.43 11.76
C GLY A 143 4.50 -1.64 10.93
N LEU A 144 3.54 -1.48 10.01
CA LEU A 144 3.11 -2.46 9.01
C LEU A 144 3.79 -2.18 7.66
N ASN A 145 3.54 -3.02 6.68
CA ASN A 145 4.04 -2.94 5.31
C ASN A 145 2.97 -3.48 4.36
N GLY A 146 3.23 -3.40 3.06
CA GLY A 146 2.34 -3.98 2.08
C GLY A 146 2.89 -4.07 0.67
N ILE A 147 2.01 -4.45 -0.24
CA ILE A 147 2.25 -4.50 -1.68
C ILE A 147 0.96 -4.21 -2.44
N ILE A 148 1.08 -3.45 -3.53
CA ILE A 148 0.01 -3.22 -4.50
C ILE A 148 0.05 -4.36 -5.53
N ILE A 149 -1.10 -4.96 -5.80
CA ILE A 149 -1.25 -6.12 -6.67
C ILE A 149 -2.35 -5.83 -7.69
N CYS A 150 -1.94 -5.67 -8.96
CA CYS A 150 -2.88 -5.58 -10.08
C CYS A 150 -3.02 -6.91 -10.84
N ALA A 151 -2.17 -7.90 -10.56
CA ALA A 151 -2.25 -9.24 -11.12
C ALA A 151 -3.15 -10.13 -10.24
N PHE A 152 -4.45 -10.07 -10.47
CA PHE A 152 -5.44 -10.89 -9.74
C PHE A 152 -6.63 -11.27 -10.63
N ASN A 153 -7.39 -12.29 -10.22
CA ASN A 153 -8.60 -12.69 -10.90
C ASN A 153 -9.77 -11.75 -10.54
N LYS A 154 -10.00 -10.72 -11.37
CA LYS A 154 -11.08 -9.74 -11.18
C LYS A 154 -12.46 -10.38 -11.03
N LYS A 155 -12.78 -11.39 -11.84
CA LYS A 155 -14.09 -12.05 -11.84
C LYS A 155 -14.36 -12.76 -10.51
N GLU A 156 -13.44 -13.63 -10.09
CA GLU A 156 -13.59 -14.41 -8.86
C GLU A 156 -13.63 -13.52 -7.61
N ILE A 157 -12.85 -12.44 -7.58
CA ILE A 157 -12.87 -11.47 -6.48
C ILE A 157 -14.22 -10.73 -6.43
N THR A 158 -14.73 -10.27 -7.58
CA THR A 158 -16.04 -9.61 -7.65
C THR A 158 -17.15 -10.52 -7.15
N GLU A 159 -17.19 -11.76 -7.61
CA GLU A 159 -18.22 -12.75 -7.23
C GLU A 159 -18.11 -13.12 -5.75
N ALA A 160 -16.92 -13.47 -5.27
CA ALA A 160 -16.73 -13.94 -3.90
C ALA A 160 -17.03 -12.89 -2.81
N PHE A 161 -16.85 -11.61 -3.13
CA PHE A 161 -17.12 -10.52 -2.19
C PHE A 161 -18.38 -9.73 -2.53
N ALA A 162 -19.17 -10.18 -3.52
CA ALA A 162 -20.35 -9.49 -4.02
C ALA A 162 -20.11 -7.99 -4.24
N LEU A 163 -19.00 -7.67 -4.91
CA LEU A 163 -18.57 -6.28 -5.06
C LEU A 163 -19.55 -5.51 -5.96
N PRO A 164 -20.09 -4.37 -5.49
CA PRO A 164 -20.98 -3.55 -6.30
C PRO A 164 -20.24 -2.68 -7.33
N TYR A 165 -18.91 -2.67 -7.27
CA TYR A 165 -18.02 -1.82 -8.05
C TYR A 165 -16.85 -2.65 -8.59
N GLU A 166 -16.30 -2.25 -9.73
CA GLU A 166 -15.19 -2.97 -10.36
C GLU A 166 -13.92 -2.90 -9.49
N PRO A 167 -13.31 -4.05 -9.12
CA PRO A 167 -12.01 -4.06 -8.46
C PRO A 167 -10.89 -3.79 -9.48
N ILE A 168 -10.02 -2.84 -9.14
CA ILE A 168 -8.88 -2.41 -9.98
C ILE A 168 -7.52 -2.81 -9.40
N ALA A 169 -7.44 -3.01 -8.08
CA ALA A 169 -6.22 -3.44 -7.40
C ALA A 169 -6.54 -4.11 -6.06
N VAL A 170 -5.58 -4.87 -5.55
CA VAL A 170 -5.58 -5.40 -4.19
C VAL A 170 -4.32 -4.91 -3.48
N VAL A 171 -4.47 -4.41 -2.26
CA VAL A 171 -3.33 -4.04 -1.41
C VAL A 171 -3.24 -5.03 -0.25
N ALA A 172 -2.19 -5.85 -0.22
CA ALA A 172 -1.93 -6.73 0.92
C ALA A 172 -1.20 -5.95 2.03
N ILE A 173 -1.63 -6.13 3.28
CA ILE A 173 -1.13 -5.42 4.46
C ILE A 173 -0.72 -6.42 5.54
N GLY A 174 0.41 -6.16 6.20
CA GLY A 174 0.89 -6.97 7.31
C GLY A 174 2.23 -6.51 7.84
N LYS A 175 2.74 -7.13 8.90
CA LYS A 175 4.11 -6.90 9.33
C LYS A 175 5.06 -7.63 8.38
N GLY A 176 5.88 -6.91 7.62
CA GLY A 176 6.81 -7.53 6.67
C GLY A 176 7.76 -8.52 7.33
N ALA A 177 7.97 -9.67 6.70
CA ALA A 177 8.89 -10.72 7.14
C ALA A 177 10.15 -10.82 6.26
N GLU A 178 10.31 -9.93 5.28
CA GLU A 178 11.40 -9.99 4.30
C GLU A 178 12.41 -8.87 4.50
N ARG A 179 13.68 -9.20 4.25
CA ARG A 179 14.74 -8.20 4.08
C ARG A 179 14.73 -7.70 2.64
N ILE A 180 14.51 -6.41 2.44
CA ILE A 180 14.50 -5.76 1.13
C ILE A 180 15.59 -4.69 1.09
N GLN A 181 16.39 -4.69 0.04
CA GLN A 181 17.46 -3.72 -0.18
C GLN A 181 17.29 -3.05 -1.54
N LEU A 182 17.40 -1.72 -1.55
CA LEU A 182 17.49 -0.95 -2.79
C LEU A 182 18.94 -0.96 -3.28
N VAL A 183 19.11 -1.08 -4.60
CA VAL A 183 20.42 -0.93 -5.23
C VAL A 183 20.33 0.13 -6.31
N PRO A 184 21.20 1.15 -6.28
CA PRO A 184 21.19 2.18 -7.31
C PRO A 184 21.68 1.59 -8.63
N ILE A 185 21.03 1.98 -9.72
CA ILE A 185 21.42 1.67 -11.09
C ILE A 185 21.36 2.95 -11.93
N ASN A 186 22.11 2.98 -13.03
CA ASN A 186 22.06 4.02 -14.03
C ASN A 186 20.91 3.76 -15.03
N GLU A 187 20.60 4.74 -15.86
CA GLU A 187 19.72 4.58 -17.01
C GLU A 187 20.24 3.46 -17.96
N GLY A 188 19.32 2.66 -18.50
CA GLY A 188 19.62 1.55 -19.40
C GLY A 188 20.03 0.23 -18.72
N GLU A 189 20.33 0.24 -17.42
CA GLU A 189 20.57 -0.98 -16.65
C GLU A 189 19.26 -1.71 -16.30
N SER A 190 19.36 -3.02 -16.01
CA SER A 190 18.19 -3.86 -15.71
C SER A 190 17.48 -3.44 -14.43
N GLN A 191 16.17 -3.21 -14.52
CA GLN A 191 15.29 -2.90 -13.38
C GLN A 191 14.70 -4.16 -12.72
N THR A 192 14.97 -5.34 -13.27
CA THR A 192 14.40 -6.60 -12.79
C THR A 192 14.88 -6.88 -11.37
N TYR A 193 13.94 -6.97 -10.43
CA TYR A 193 14.25 -7.34 -9.05
C TYR A 193 14.70 -8.80 -8.97
N TYR A 194 15.54 -9.11 -7.99
CA TYR A 194 16.07 -10.46 -7.79
C TYR A 194 16.17 -10.81 -6.29
N ARG A 195 16.51 -12.07 -5.99
CA ARG A 195 16.82 -12.52 -4.63
C ARG A 195 18.19 -13.16 -4.58
N LYS A 196 18.94 -12.84 -3.53
CA LYS A 196 20.26 -13.41 -3.25
C LYS A 196 20.45 -13.46 -1.73
N ASP A 197 20.92 -14.58 -1.21
CA ASP A 197 21.22 -14.79 0.22
C ASP A 197 20.07 -14.37 1.16
N GLY A 198 18.84 -14.76 0.81
CA GLY A 198 17.62 -14.43 1.56
C GLY A 198 17.16 -12.96 1.49
N THR A 199 17.87 -12.10 0.75
CA THR A 199 17.54 -10.68 0.58
C THR A 199 16.90 -10.42 -0.77
N HIS A 200 15.85 -9.60 -0.80
CA HIS A 200 15.22 -9.13 -2.03
C HIS A 200 15.83 -7.80 -2.46
N PHE A 201 16.45 -7.78 -3.63
CA PHE A 201 17.11 -6.60 -4.18
C PHE A 201 16.20 -5.92 -5.21
N VAL A 202 16.04 -4.61 -5.07
CA VAL A 202 15.21 -3.78 -5.96
C VAL A 202 16.09 -2.71 -6.59
N PRO A 203 16.44 -2.86 -7.87
CA PRO A 203 17.13 -1.81 -8.62
C PRO A 203 16.32 -0.52 -8.69
N LYS A 204 17.00 0.63 -8.53
CA LYS A 204 16.41 1.98 -8.61
C LYS A 204 17.30 2.91 -9.43
N ILE A 205 16.72 3.52 -10.46
CA ILE A 205 17.40 4.55 -11.25
C ILE A 205 17.84 5.69 -10.32
N LYS A 206 19.08 6.14 -10.47
CA LYS A 206 19.64 7.26 -9.72
C LYS A 206 18.91 8.56 -10.07
N LYS A 207 18.87 9.48 -9.11
CA LYS A 207 18.17 10.77 -9.25
C LYS A 207 18.67 11.56 -10.46
N GLU A 208 19.97 11.53 -10.72
CA GLU A 208 20.62 12.25 -11.82
C GLU A 208 20.04 11.82 -13.18
N ASP A 209 19.69 10.55 -13.32
CA ASP A 209 19.12 9.96 -14.53
C ASP A 209 17.58 10.07 -14.58
N LEU A 210 16.92 10.53 -13.51
CA LEU A 210 15.47 10.79 -13.49
C LEU A 210 15.12 12.20 -13.95
N ILE A 211 16.09 13.11 -14.03
CA ILE A 211 15.90 14.52 -14.35
C ILE A 211 16.31 14.74 -15.81
N ILE A 212 15.34 15.12 -16.64
CA ILE A 212 15.59 15.55 -18.01
C ILE A 212 16.07 17.02 -18.04
N PRO A 213 16.89 17.41 -19.02
CA PRO A 213 17.36 18.79 -19.17
C PRO A 213 16.25 19.80 -19.46
#